data_AF-A0A2T1G3I8-F1
#
_entry.id   AF-A0A2T1G3I8-F1
#
_cell.length_a   1.000
_cell.length_b   1.000
_cell.length_c   1.000
_cell.angle_alpha   90.00
_cell.angle_beta   90.00
_cell.angle_gamma   90.00
#
_symmetry.space_group_name_H-M   'P 1'
#
loop_
_entity.id
_entity.type
_entity.pdbx_description
1 polymer ?
#
loop_
_entity_poly.entity_id
_entity_poly.type
_entity_poly.pdbx_seq_one_letter_code
_entity_poly.pdbx_strand_id
1 'polypeptide(L)'
;MESTQKKSGDSPVRKGDRIKQIFAIVSMAGFAGSTIFGMVSLFSSGLSSQHQQKPAAVAVSQESLLAAKERGYVGVLQREPQNQTALEGLANVRLEMDNRVGAIEPLEKLVKLHGDRADYKALLGQAKGKK
;
A
#
# COMPACT_ATOMS: atom_id res chain seq x y z
N MET A 1 32.19 -42.79 44.47
CA MET A 1 31.93 -41.34 44.54
C MET A 1 31.21 -40.95 43.26
N GLU A 2 30.05 -40.32 43.43
CA GLU A 2 29.33 -39.42 42.51
C GLU A 2 30.24 -38.68 41.48
N SER A 3 29.82 -38.20 40.30
CA SER A 3 28.49 -37.87 39.79
C SER A 3 28.55 -37.56 38.27
N THR A 4 27.49 -37.92 37.55
CA THR A 4 26.83 -37.18 36.44
C THR A 4 27.60 -36.77 35.17
N GLN A 5 27.07 -37.10 33.98
CA GLN A 5 26.32 -36.12 33.15
C GLN A 5 25.72 -36.76 31.87
N LYS A 6 24.40 -36.98 31.95
CA LYS A 6 23.36 -36.71 30.95
C LYS A 6 23.65 -37.00 29.47
N LYS A 7 23.25 -38.20 29.07
CA LYS A 7 22.97 -38.68 27.72
C LYS A 7 21.77 -37.93 27.12
N SER A 8 21.98 -37.01 26.18
CA SER A 8 20.90 -36.49 25.32
C SER A 8 20.50 -37.59 24.33
N GLY A 9 19.46 -38.33 24.69
CA GLY A 9 18.86 -39.33 23.84
C GLY A 9 18.14 -38.68 22.67
N ASP A 10 18.65 -38.92 21.48
CA ASP A 10 17.92 -38.89 20.22
C ASP A 10 16.57 -39.59 20.44
N SER A 11 15.47 -38.84 20.32
CA SER A 11 14.14 -39.38 20.52
C SER A 11 13.66 -39.98 19.20
N PRO A 12 13.53 -41.31 19.07
CA PRO A 12 13.01 -41.92 17.86
C PRO A 12 11.54 -41.50 17.71
N VAL A 13 11.27 -40.65 16.73
CA VAL A 13 9.92 -40.15 16.48
C VAL A 13 9.01 -41.34 16.19
N ARG A 14 8.09 -41.61 17.12
CA ARG A 14 7.17 -42.75 17.05
C ARG A 14 6.28 -42.55 15.83
N LYS A 15 6.13 -43.62 15.04
CA LYS A 15 5.53 -43.60 13.70
C LYS A 15 4.12 -42.97 13.67
N GLY A 16 3.38 -42.99 14.78
CA GLY A 16 2.07 -42.36 14.94
C GLY A 16 2.10 -40.83 15.07
N ASP A 17 3.17 -40.24 15.62
CA ASP A 17 3.29 -38.79 15.82
C ASP A 17 3.67 -38.07 14.52
N ARG A 18 4.44 -38.71 13.64
CA ARG A 18 4.77 -38.17 12.31
C ARG A 18 3.53 -38.04 11.42
N ILE A 19 2.62 -39.01 11.49
CA ILE A 19 1.37 -38.97 10.72
C ILE A 19 0.47 -37.84 11.23
N LYS A 20 0.39 -37.62 12.55
CA LYS A 20 -0.33 -36.48 13.13
C LYS A 20 0.26 -35.13 12.72
N GLN A 21 1.60 -35.02 12.68
CA GLN A 21 2.29 -33.79 12.26
C GLN A 21 2.11 -33.50 10.77
N ILE A 22 2.12 -34.52 9.91
CA ILE A 22 1.80 -34.38 8.47
C ILE A 22 0.33 -33.98 8.29
N PHE A 23 -0.60 -34.61 9.02
CA PHE A 23 -2.02 -34.24 8.98
C PHE A 23 -2.23 -32.78 9.38
N ALA A 24 -1.55 -32.29 10.43
CA ALA A 24 -1.65 -30.91 10.87
C ALA A 24 -1.15 -29.90 9.82
N ILE A 25 -0.02 -30.18 9.16
CA ILE A 25 0.54 -29.30 8.12
C ILE A 25 -0.32 -29.32 6.85
N VAL A 26 -0.81 -30.48 6.42
CA VAL A 26 -1.70 -30.61 5.25
C VAL A 26 -3.06 -29.93 5.50
N SER A 27 -3.57 -29.97 6.74
CA SER A 27 -4.80 -29.26 7.13
C SER A 27 -4.62 -27.74 7.12
N MET A 28 -3.44 -27.24 7.52
CA MET A 28 -3.12 -25.80 7.53
C MET A 28 -2.91 -25.25 6.11
N ALA A 29 -2.35 -26.05 5.20
CA ALA A 29 -2.25 -25.70 3.78
C ALA A 29 -3.59 -25.79 3.03
N GLY A 30 -4.54 -26.62 3.50
CA GLY A 30 -5.86 -26.79 2.89
C GLY A 30 -6.91 -25.73 3.30
N PHE A 31 -6.79 -25.14 4.50
CA PHE A 31 -7.78 -24.16 4.99
C PHE A 31 -7.49 -22.71 4.56
N ALA A 32 -6.24 -22.35 4.26
CA ALA A 32 -5.90 -20.99 3.80
C ALA A 32 -6.22 -20.75 2.30
N GLY A 33 -6.55 -21.81 1.54
CA GLY A 33 -6.78 -21.72 0.09
C GLY A 33 -8.23 -21.57 -0.37
N SER A 34 -9.23 -21.83 0.49
CA SER A 34 -10.63 -22.01 0.06
C SER A 34 -11.63 -20.92 0.49
N THR A 35 -11.22 -19.89 1.24
CA THR A 35 -12.11 -18.78 1.63
C THR A 35 -12.02 -17.54 0.72
N ILE A 36 -10.98 -17.42 -0.10
CA ILE A 36 -10.79 -16.23 -0.96
C ILE A 36 -11.71 -16.27 -2.20
N PHE A 37 -12.03 -17.45 -2.74
CA PHE A 37 -12.85 -17.54 -3.96
C PHE A 37 -14.37 -17.40 -3.71
N GLY A 38 -14.87 -17.86 -2.56
CA GLY A 38 -16.31 -17.78 -2.24
C GLY A 38 -16.78 -16.38 -1.84
N MET A 39 -15.93 -15.58 -1.19
CA MET A 39 -16.29 -14.23 -0.73
C MET A 39 -16.24 -13.18 -1.85
N VAL A 40 -15.35 -13.35 -2.84
CA VAL A 40 -15.39 -12.52 -4.06
C VAL A 40 -16.67 -12.79 -4.85
N SER A 41 -17.08 -14.07 -4.97
CA SER A 41 -18.29 -14.44 -5.71
C SER A 41 -19.57 -13.83 -5.14
N LEU A 42 -19.69 -13.70 -3.81
CA LEU A 42 -20.87 -13.11 -3.16
C LEU A 42 -20.88 -11.57 -3.21
N PHE A 43 -19.72 -10.91 -3.30
CA PHE A 43 -19.63 -9.47 -3.61
C PHE A 43 -19.90 -9.20 -5.10
N SER A 44 -19.46 -10.10 -5.98
CA SER A 44 -19.70 -9.99 -7.42
C SER A 44 -21.09 -10.41 -7.86
N SER A 45 -21.86 -11.19 -7.09
CA SER A 45 -23.25 -11.54 -7.44
C SER A 45 -24.22 -10.35 -7.38
N GLY A 46 -23.80 -9.20 -6.83
CA GLY A 46 -24.51 -7.92 -7.01
C GLY A 46 -24.14 -7.17 -8.30
N LEU A 47 -23.14 -7.65 -9.05
CA LEU A 47 -22.59 -7.01 -10.26
C LEU A 47 -22.30 -8.05 -11.37
N SER A 48 -22.96 -9.20 -11.34
CA SER A 48 -22.83 -10.23 -12.38
C SER A 48 -23.84 -9.98 -13.49
N SER A 49 -23.53 -9.03 -14.38
CA SER A 49 -23.93 -9.07 -15.78
C SER A 49 -23.02 -8.12 -16.55
N GLN A 50 -21.91 -8.62 -17.07
CA GLN A 50 -21.62 -8.66 -18.51
C GLN A 50 -20.13 -8.92 -18.76
N HIS A 51 -19.87 -10.04 -19.44
CA HIS A 51 -18.82 -10.26 -20.43
C HIS A 51 -17.34 -10.48 -20.04
N GLN A 52 -16.85 -11.65 -20.47
CA GLN A 52 -15.45 -12.00 -20.71
C GLN A 52 -14.63 -10.87 -21.35
N GLN A 53 -13.43 -10.56 -20.83
CA GLN A 53 -12.26 -10.18 -21.64
C GLN A 53 -10.92 -10.54 -20.92
N LYS A 54 -10.14 -11.42 -21.56
CA LYS A 54 -8.67 -11.48 -21.73
C LYS A 54 -7.79 -10.68 -20.75
N PRO A 55 -6.74 -11.26 -20.12
CA PRO A 55 -5.80 -10.49 -19.29
C PRO A 55 -4.95 -9.57 -20.18
N ALA A 56 -5.48 -8.38 -20.46
CA ALA A 56 -4.65 -7.25 -20.82
C ALA A 56 -3.99 -6.79 -19.53
N ALA A 57 -2.70 -7.05 -19.38
CA ALA A 57 -1.88 -6.23 -18.51
C ALA A 57 -2.07 -4.79 -19.00
N VAL A 58 -2.93 -4.04 -18.31
CA VAL A 58 -3.21 -2.65 -18.64
C VAL A 58 -1.85 -1.97 -18.48
N ALA A 59 -1.25 -1.53 -19.58
CA ALA A 59 -0.11 -0.64 -19.53
C ALA A 59 -0.60 0.64 -18.86
N VAL A 60 -0.48 0.70 -17.53
CA VAL A 60 -0.86 1.86 -16.74
C VAL A 60 0.07 2.98 -17.20
N SER A 61 -0.48 3.97 -17.91
CA SER A 61 0.31 5.11 -18.37
C SER A 61 0.85 5.88 -17.17
N GLN A 62 2.02 6.50 -17.31
CA GLN A 62 2.62 7.32 -16.25
C GLN A 62 1.65 8.40 -15.75
N GLU A 63 0.89 9.01 -16.66
CA GLU A 63 -0.15 9.99 -16.34
C GLU A 63 -1.25 9.41 -15.44
N SER A 64 -1.67 8.16 -15.69
CA SER A 64 -2.69 7.50 -14.86
C SER A 64 -2.16 7.16 -13.45
N LEU A 65 -0.87 6.87 -13.30
CA LEU A 65 -0.22 6.72 -11.99
C LEU A 65 -0.18 8.05 -11.23
N LEU A 66 0.18 9.15 -11.90
CA LEU A 66 0.21 10.48 -11.30
C LEU A 66 -1.19 10.91 -10.86
N ALA A 67 -2.21 10.70 -11.69
CA ALA A 67 -3.59 10.99 -11.35
C ALA A 67 -4.09 10.16 -10.15
N ALA A 68 -3.70 8.88 -10.06
CA ALA A 68 -4.03 8.05 -8.90
C ALA A 68 -3.34 8.57 -7.62
N LYS A 69 -2.07 8.97 -7.71
CA LYS A 69 -1.32 9.55 -6.60
C LYS A 69 -1.92 10.88 -6.14
N GLU A 70 -2.33 11.74 -7.07
CA GLU A 70 -3.04 12.98 -6.76
C GLU A 70 -4.31 12.71 -5.94
N ARG A 71 -5.17 11.79 -6.41
CA ARG A 71 -6.40 11.40 -5.70
C ARG A 71 -6.12 10.84 -4.31
N GLY A 72 -5.04 10.05 -4.17
CA GLY A 72 -4.60 9.52 -2.88
C GLY A 72 -4.31 10.64 -1.88
N TYR A 73 -3.52 11.63 -2.26
CA TYR A 73 -3.21 12.77 -1.39
C TYR A 73 -4.43 13.65 -1.11
N VAL A 74 -5.28 13.91 -2.11
CA VAL A 74 -6.54 14.64 -1.89
C VAL A 74 -7.41 13.92 -0.85
N GLY A 75 -7.51 12.59 -0.92
CA GLY A 75 -8.25 11.80 0.06
C GLY A 75 -7.68 11.87 1.48
N VAL A 76 -6.36 11.99 1.63
CA VAL A 76 -5.74 12.25 2.94
C VAL A 76 -6.07 13.66 3.42
N LEU A 77 -5.93 14.68 2.57
CA LEU A 77 -6.18 16.08 2.91
C LEU A 77 -7.65 16.38 3.26
N GLN A 78 -8.59 15.59 2.74
CA GLN A 78 -10.00 15.67 3.17
C GLN A 78 -10.17 15.35 4.65
N ARG A 79 -9.37 14.42 5.19
CA ARG A 79 -9.39 14.03 6.60
C ARG A 79 -8.43 14.86 7.44
N GLU A 80 -7.27 15.16 6.88
CA GLU A 80 -6.16 15.83 7.55
C GLU A 80 -5.67 17.01 6.69
N PRO A 81 -6.38 18.15 6.72
CA PRO A 81 -6.13 19.28 5.80
C PRO A 81 -4.77 19.97 5.99
N GLN A 82 -4.12 19.73 7.12
CA GLN A 82 -2.79 20.26 7.45
C GLN A 82 -1.70 19.18 7.43
N ASN A 83 -1.99 17.98 6.91
CA ASN A 83 -1.00 16.91 6.79
C ASN A 83 0.10 17.34 5.81
N GLN A 84 1.28 17.63 6.36
CA GLN A 84 2.43 18.12 5.62
C GLN A 84 2.82 17.18 4.47
N THR A 85 2.90 15.87 4.73
CA THR A 85 3.25 14.86 3.73
C THR A 85 2.27 14.83 2.56
N ALA A 86 0.97 14.96 2.84
CA ALA A 86 -0.05 14.97 1.79
C ALA A 86 -0.04 16.27 0.99
N LEU A 87 0.22 17.42 1.63
CA LEU A 87 0.39 18.70 0.94
C LEU A 87 1.62 18.70 0.03
N GLU A 88 2.76 18.21 0.51
CA GLU A 88 4.00 18.09 -0.27
C GLU A 88 3.82 17.13 -1.45
N GLY A 89 3.24 15.96 -1.18
CA GLY A 89 2.95 14.96 -2.19
C GLY A 89 2.02 15.50 -3.27
N LEU A 90 0.95 16.21 -2.88
CA LEU A 90 0.02 16.81 -3.82
C LEU A 90 0.67 17.90 -4.66
N ALA A 91 1.47 18.77 -4.05
CA ALA A 91 2.20 19.82 -4.77
C ALA A 91 3.16 19.22 -5.80
N ASN A 92 3.98 18.24 -5.40
CA ASN A 92 4.96 17.59 -6.28
C ASN A 92 4.29 16.88 -7.45
N VAL A 93 3.23 16.09 -7.20
CA VAL A 93 2.50 15.40 -8.27
C VAL A 93 1.89 16.38 -9.25
N ARG A 94 1.34 17.50 -8.76
CA ARG A 94 0.80 18.54 -9.64
C ARG A 94 1.89 19.23 -10.46
N LEU A 95 3.07 19.46 -9.90
CA LEU A 95 4.22 19.98 -10.66
C LEU A 95 4.72 18.97 -11.70
N GLU A 96 4.76 17.68 -11.39
CA GLU A 96 5.12 16.60 -12.33
C GLU A 96 4.13 16.50 -13.51
N MET A 97 2.86 16.80 -13.27
CA MET A 97 1.82 16.88 -14.31
C MET A 97 1.78 18.23 -15.06
N ASP A 98 2.78 19.10 -14.84
CA ASP A 98 2.81 20.51 -15.31
C ASP A 98 1.60 21.36 -14.87
N ASN A 99 0.83 20.89 -13.90
CA ASN A 99 -0.27 21.62 -13.27
C ASN A 99 0.25 22.59 -12.20
N ARG A 100 1.00 23.61 -12.66
CA ARG A 100 1.60 24.63 -11.79
C ARG A 100 0.55 25.39 -11.00
N VAL A 101 -0.56 25.76 -11.63
CA VAL A 101 -1.66 26.50 -11.00
C VAL A 101 -2.25 25.69 -9.85
N GLY A 102 -2.48 24.39 -10.05
CA GLY A 102 -2.99 23.50 -9.01
C GLY A 102 -2.00 23.26 -7.87
N ALA A 103 -0.69 23.37 -8.11
CA ALA A 103 0.33 23.22 -7.07
C ALA A 103 0.41 24.43 -6.13
N ILE A 104 -0.09 25.61 -6.53
CA ILE A 104 0.00 26.83 -5.71
C ILE A 104 -0.70 26.67 -4.37
N GLU A 105 -1.94 26.19 -4.35
CA GLU A 105 -2.72 26.06 -3.11
C GLU A 105 -2.04 25.18 -2.04
N PRO A 106 -1.59 23.93 -2.33
CA PRO A 106 -0.88 23.13 -1.33
C PRO A 106 0.45 23.75 -0.92
N LEU A 107 1.18 24.39 -1.83
CA LEU A 107 2.43 25.10 -1.52
C LEU A 107 2.20 26.31 -0.60
N GLU A 108 1.13 27.07 -0.81
CA GLU A 108 0.76 28.18 0.08
C GLU A 108 0.42 27.69 1.49
N LYS A 109 -0.28 26.55 1.60
CA LYS A 109 -0.55 25.93 2.89
C LYS A 109 0.75 25.49 3.56
N LEU A 110 1.67 24.87 2.83
CA LEU A 110 2.99 24.48 3.35
C LEU A 110 3.80 25.68 3.86
N VAL A 111 3.84 26.79 3.11
CA VAL A 111 4.52 28.01 3.54
C VAL A 111 3.86 28.62 4.78
N LYS A 112 2.53 28.53 4.92
CA LYS A 112 1.82 29.00 6.11
C LYS A 112 2.11 28.14 7.35
N LEU A 113 2.21 26.82 7.18
CA LEU A 113 2.49 25.88 8.26
C LEU A 113 3.98 25.88 8.66
N HIS A 114 4.88 26.05 7.68
CA HIS A 114 6.33 25.99 7.83
C HIS A 114 6.99 27.18 7.13
N GLY A 115 6.77 28.38 7.68
CA GLY A 115 7.26 29.63 7.08
C GLY A 115 8.79 29.81 7.13
N ASP A 116 9.49 28.99 7.90
CA ASP A 116 10.95 28.90 7.99
C ASP A 116 11.57 28.11 6.82
N ARG A 117 10.81 27.21 6.21
CA ARG A 117 11.25 26.36 5.09
C ARG A 117 11.38 27.15 3.79
N ALA A 118 12.62 27.43 3.41
CA ALA A 118 12.95 28.18 2.20
C ALA A 118 12.59 27.43 0.90
N ASP A 119 12.62 26.10 0.93
CA ASP A 119 12.26 25.22 -0.19
C ASP A 119 10.79 25.37 -0.60
N TYR A 120 9.85 25.47 0.35
CA TYR A 120 8.44 25.70 0.01
C TYR A 120 8.21 27.05 -0.65
N LYS A 121 8.94 28.09 -0.19
CA LYS A 121 8.89 29.42 -0.82
C LYS A 121 9.46 29.39 -2.24
N ALA A 122 10.53 28.64 -2.47
CA ALA A 122 11.13 28.47 -3.79
C ALA A 122 10.18 27.72 -4.75
N LEU A 123 9.60 26.60 -4.32
CA LEU A 123 8.61 25.85 -5.09
C LEU A 123 7.37 26.70 -5.40
N LEU A 124 6.89 27.48 -4.41
CA LEU A 124 5.78 28.41 -4.61
C LEU A 124 6.12 29.51 -5.63
N GLY A 125 7.34 30.04 -5.58
CA GLY A 125 7.85 30.99 -6.58
C GLY A 125 7.87 30.39 -7.99
N GLN A 126 8.38 29.17 -8.11
CA GLN A 126 8.43 28.43 -9.38
C GLN A 126 7.02 28.18 -9.94
N ALA A 127 6.07 27.76 -9.11
CA ALA A 127 4.68 27.53 -9.49
C ALA A 127 3.99 28.83 -9.94
N LYS A 128 4.34 29.96 -9.32
CA LYS A 128 3.84 31.30 -9.69
C LYS A 128 4.54 31.92 -10.90
N GLY A 129 5.51 31.23 -11.51
CA GLY A 129 6.26 31.73 -12.66
C GLY A 129 7.25 32.86 -12.32
N LYS A 130 7.60 33.03 -11.04
CA LYS A 130 8.71 33.92 -10.64
C LYS A 130 10.02 33.14 -10.86
N LYS A 131 10.66 33.38 -12.00
CA LYS A 131 12.08 33.07 -12.21
C LYS A 131 12.94 34.15 -11.58
#